data_AF-A0A494RGQ2-F1
#
_entry.id   AF-A0A494RGQ2-F1
#
_cell.length_a   1.000
_cell.length_b   1.000
_cell.length_c   1.000
_cell.angle_alpha   90.00
_cell.angle_beta   90.00
_cell.angle_gamma   90.00
#
_symmetry.space_group_name_H-M   'P 1'
#
loop_
_entity.id
_entity.type
_entity.pdbx_description
1 polymer ?
#
loop_
_entity_poly.entity_id
_entity_poly.type
_entity_poly.pdbx_seq_one_letter_code
_entity_poly.pdbx_strand_id
1 'polypeptide(L)'
;MISVLVYGRNDDYGAKLQRRAALSLNSIAEALTQPDDEIVFVDYNTADEFITFPEAIDDTLTEAARRRLRVVRVRPAFHERRVAADAPAVIESIARNIGLRRTNPANRWVLSTNPDVLMISSGTELADALVQVRDGYYGAPRHELPRFMWEQLRRTQPRQAADQVRAWCDRLPLRETVLHHDPDIGFDAPGDFQLAPRADFFAIGGFDERMQRAWHVDSNLAVRMAARLGAPSRLAGGPAVFHCEHTSGTQAKHAAQRQEDSWERFVERAADDPWSDPHWGAPEQDFEIIDLNARPARGLASMLADAAGEADSRAMSDVVYGPATYGQLPRHRLHAALFLIDRLLNADRGARLGWIGGDADNREFVSRLLVEAGFQPLTGAAEAAEALIIDAPSSRDEAGADAAFWTRLGEWIKGEAARLAQGLAPRPVLGLNAVHCDFETFLRRHFEVTLAPATTRLRPARLAPGALASEALLEALTPGPAGRRRDGTFDIVKGEEGYVFYGPYLKRLPGAHRLHVDLRIDGPRLMGRRRDERALVLEVCAGEQVFATEGLAFHRGERRVTLEFDLPAQHLAPAAPPLEVRLWSQGLCDGEVRAVILERADA
;
A
#
# COMPACT_ATOMS: atom_id res chain seq x y z
N MET A 1 -38.36 6.49 -1.12
CA MET A 1 -37.11 5.72 -1.29
C MET A 1 -35.98 6.70 -1.55
N ILE A 2 -34.86 6.50 -0.87
CA ILE A 2 -33.72 7.43 -0.83
C ILE A 2 -32.39 6.68 -0.87
N SER A 3 -31.41 7.23 -1.57
CA SER A 3 -30.01 6.82 -1.48
C SER A 3 -29.23 7.84 -0.66
N VAL A 4 -28.61 7.41 0.44
CA VAL A 4 -27.71 8.26 1.23
C VAL A 4 -26.27 8.03 0.76
N LEU A 5 -25.60 9.10 0.35
CA LEU A 5 -24.24 9.08 -0.17
C LEU A 5 -23.27 9.57 0.91
N VAL A 6 -22.34 8.70 1.27
CA VAL A 6 -21.27 8.94 2.24
C VAL A 6 -19.94 8.55 1.59
N TYR A 7 -18.84 9.16 2.01
CA TYR A 7 -17.50 8.77 1.57
C TYR A 7 -16.53 8.81 2.75
N GLY A 8 -15.39 8.14 2.59
CA GLY A 8 -14.31 8.19 3.56
C GLY A 8 -13.11 7.35 3.15
N ARG A 9 -12.12 7.28 4.04
CA ARG A 9 -10.88 6.52 3.87
C ARG A 9 -10.51 5.89 5.21
N ASN A 10 -9.85 4.73 5.16
CA ASN A 10 -9.37 4.05 6.35
C ASN A 10 -8.03 4.64 6.85
N ASP A 11 -8.05 5.84 7.43
CA ASP A 11 -6.85 6.58 7.87
C ASP A 11 -6.97 7.30 9.24
N ASP A 12 -8.05 7.04 9.98
CA ASP A 12 -8.40 7.70 11.26
C ASP A 12 -8.43 9.25 11.23
N TYR A 13 -8.78 9.85 10.08
CA TYR A 13 -8.97 11.29 9.94
C TYR A 13 -9.81 11.89 11.08
N GLY A 14 -9.41 13.05 11.63
CA GLY A 14 -10.10 13.68 12.76
C GLY A 14 -10.00 12.94 14.10
N ALA A 15 -9.20 11.87 14.22
CA ALA A 15 -9.01 10.99 15.41
C ALA A 15 -10.29 10.33 15.93
N LYS A 16 -10.31 9.01 16.15
CA LYS A 16 -11.54 8.24 16.50
C LYS A 16 -12.58 8.25 15.37
N LEU A 17 -12.16 8.32 14.12
CA LEU A 17 -13.03 8.28 12.94
C LEU A 17 -13.92 7.03 12.96
N GLN A 18 -13.35 5.87 13.30
CA GLN A 18 -14.08 4.61 13.41
C GLN A 18 -15.31 4.70 14.33
N ARG A 19 -15.21 5.46 15.43
CA ARG A 19 -16.32 5.65 16.36
C ARG A 19 -17.38 6.59 15.79
N ARG A 20 -16.96 7.73 15.23
CA ARG A 20 -17.88 8.71 14.62
C ARG A 20 -18.66 8.08 13.45
N ALA A 21 -17.96 7.37 12.57
CA ALA A 21 -18.56 6.66 11.45
C ALA A 21 -19.54 5.57 11.85
N ALA A 22 -19.20 4.76 12.85
CA ALA A 22 -20.14 3.76 13.35
C ALA A 22 -21.40 4.42 13.94
N LEU A 23 -21.26 5.50 14.72
CA LEU A 23 -22.40 6.27 15.22
C LEU A 23 -23.25 6.84 14.07
N SER A 24 -22.59 7.47 13.09
CA SER A 24 -23.22 8.08 11.93
C SER A 24 -23.98 7.07 11.07
N LEU A 25 -23.31 6.02 10.59
CA LEU A 25 -23.92 5.00 9.73
C LEU A 25 -25.07 4.28 10.42
N ASN A 26 -24.96 3.98 11.72
CA ASN A 26 -26.05 3.37 12.47
C ASN A 26 -27.22 4.35 12.69
N SER A 27 -26.94 5.64 12.89
CA SER A 27 -27.98 6.68 13.00
C SER A 27 -28.69 6.91 11.67
N ILE A 28 -27.96 6.94 10.56
CA ILE A 28 -28.51 7.06 9.21
C ILE A 28 -29.39 5.85 8.92
N ALA A 29 -28.90 4.64 9.16
CA ALA A 29 -29.65 3.41 8.90
C ALA A 29 -30.94 3.30 9.70
N GLU A 30 -31.01 3.91 10.90
CA GLU A 30 -32.24 4.00 11.69
C GLU A 30 -33.27 4.94 11.06
N ALA A 31 -32.81 6.03 10.43
CA ALA A 31 -33.67 7.01 9.75
C ALA A 31 -34.22 6.51 8.39
N LEU A 32 -33.76 5.35 7.92
CA LEU A 32 -34.16 4.71 6.67
C LEU A 32 -35.13 3.56 6.95
N THR A 33 -36.39 3.70 6.52
CA THR A 33 -37.48 2.77 6.86
C THR A 33 -37.93 1.93 5.67
N GLN A 34 -37.67 2.35 4.43
CA GLN A 34 -38.16 1.66 3.24
C GLN A 34 -37.22 0.50 2.84
N PRO A 35 -37.72 -0.52 2.12
CA PRO A 35 -36.92 -1.68 1.69
C PRO A 35 -35.76 -1.32 0.75
N ASP A 36 -35.99 -0.39 -0.18
CA ASP A 36 -35.02 0.03 -1.20
C ASP A 36 -34.15 1.23 -0.77
N ASP A 37 -34.31 1.70 0.48
CA ASP A 37 -33.43 2.71 1.04
C ASP A 37 -32.03 2.12 1.24
N GLU A 38 -31.02 2.86 0.81
CA GLU A 38 -29.63 2.40 0.82
C GLU A 38 -28.68 3.48 1.33
N ILE A 39 -27.52 3.04 1.78
CA ILE A 39 -26.35 3.87 2.06
C ILE A 39 -25.26 3.44 1.08
N VAL A 40 -24.84 4.34 0.20
CA VAL A 40 -23.69 4.14 -0.68
C VAL A 40 -22.49 4.80 0.00
N PHE A 41 -21.58 3.97 0.50
CA PHE A 41 -20.32 4.42 1.07
C PHE A 41 -19.20 4.29 0.04
N VAL A 42 -18.56 5.39 -0.33
CA VAL A 42 -17.39 5.36 -1.21
C VAL A 42 -16.13 5.32 -0.35
N ASP A 43 -15.50 4.15 -0.28
CA ASP A 43 -14.20 4.00 0.34
C ASP A 43 -13.12 4.43 -0.65
N TYR A 44 -12.50 5.57 -0.39
CA TYR A 44 -11.67 6.27 -1.35
C TYR A 44 -10.19 6.20 -0.99
N ASN A 45 -9.40 5.57 -1.86
CA ASN A 45 -7.95 5.56 -1.82
C ASN A 45 -7.38 4.87 -0.55
N THR A 46 -8.16 4.03 0.15
CA THR A 46 -7.60 3.15 1.19
C THR A 46 -6.54 2.24 0.56
N ALA A 47 -5.38 2.12 1.23
CA ALA A 47 -4.27 1.33 0.70
C ALA A 47 -4.69 -0.13 0.47
N ASP A 48 -4.14 -0.78 -0.55
CA ASP A 48 -4.57 -2.12 -0.97
C ASP A 48 -4.28 -3.20 0.07
N GLU A 49 -3.37 -2.94 1.01
CA GLU A 49 -3.07 -3.82 2.13
C GLU A 49 -4.16 -3.80 3.22
N PHE A 50 -5.02 -2.77 3.24
CA PHE A 50 -6.08 -2.61 4.22
C PHE A 50 -7.45 -3.00 3.64
N ILE A 51 -8.33 -3.49 4.53
CA ILE A 51 -9.77 -3.58 4.28
C ILE A 51 -10.35 -2.17 4.13
N THR A 52 -11.49 -2.06 3.45
CA THR A 52 -12.20 -0.77 3.39
C THR A 52 -12.60 -0.31 4.78
N PHE A 53 -12.84 0.98 4.94
CA PHE A 53 -13.18 1.59 6.19
C PHE A 53 -14.48 1.03 6.80
N PRO A 54 -15.60 0.88 6.05
CA PRO A 54 -16.77 0.19 6.58
C PRO A 54 -16.50 -1.25 7.00
N GLU A 55 -15.60 -1.94 6.29
CA GLU A 55 -15.23 -3.29 6.68
C GLU A 55 -14.48 -3.32 8.02
N ALA A 56 -13.65 -2.31 8.30
CA ALA A 56 -12.88 -2.18 9.53
C ALA A 56 -13.72 -1.90 10.78
N ILE A 57 -14.98 -1.48 10.60
CA ILE A 57 -15.90 -1.17 11.70
C ILE A 57 -17.15 -2.06 11.72
N ASP A 58 -17.20 -3.11 10.90
CA ASP A 58 -18.37 -3.98 10.69
C ASP A 58 -18.92 -4.60 11.99
N ASP A 59 -18.03 -4.95 12.93
CA ASP A 59 -18.36 -5.49 14.24
C ASP A 59 -19.13 -4.49 15.13
N THR A 60 -19.14 -3.22 14.74
CA THR A 60 -19.76 -2.11 15.46
C THR A 60 -20.99 -1.55 14.76
N LEU A 61 -21.27 -2.03 13.54
CA LEU A 61 -22.47 -1.69 12.79
C LEU A 61 -23.67 -2.49 13.29
N THR A 62 -24.86 -1.90 13.21
CA THR A 62 -26.11 -2.63 13.44
C THR A 62 -26.44 -3.51 12.24
N GLU A 63 -27.34 -4.48 12.41
CA GLU A 63 -27.84 -5.27 11.28
C GLU A 63 -28.56 -4.40 10.24
N ALA A 64 -29.31 -3.39 10.70
CA ALA A 64 -29.97 -2.42 9.84
C ALA A 64 -28.95 -1.63 8.98
N ALA A 65 -27.82 -1.22 9.56
CA ALA A 65 -26.75 -0.57 8.81
C ALA A 65 -26.11 -1.54 7.80
N ARG A 66 -25.69 -2.73 8.22
CA ARG A 66 -25.09 -3.73 7.32
C ARG A 66 -25.97 -4.10 6.14
N ARG A 67 -27.28 -4.21 6.34
CA ARG A 67 -28.24 -4.53 5.27
C ARG A 67 -28.41 -3.42 4.23
N ARG A 68 -28.22 -2.16 4.63
CA ARG A 68 -28.43 -1.00 3.75
C ARG A 68 -27.13 -0.48 3.14
N LEU A 69 -26.00 -0.84 3.72
CA LEU A 69 -24.70 -0.34 3.31
C LEU A 69 -24.17 -1.10 2.11
N ARG A 70 -23.92 -0.38 1.02
CA ARG A 70 -23.15 -0.83 -0.13
C ARG A 70 -21.86 -0.04 -0.20
N VAL A 71 -20.74 -0.73 -0.23
CA VAL A 71 -19.41 -0.09 -0.23
C VAL A 71 -18.85 -0.11 -1.64
N VAL A 72 -18.50 1.05 -2.17
CA VAL A 72 -17.79 1.20 -3.45
C VAL A 72 -16.33 1.43 -3.14
N ARG A 73 -15.44 0.52 -3.52
CA ARG A 73 -14.00 0.66 -3.29
C ARG A 73 -13.33 1.37 -4.45
N VAL A 74 -12.65 2.48 -4.17
CA VAL A 74 -11.79 3.20 -5.10
C VAL A 74 -10.34 2.94 -4.72
N ARG A 75 -9.64 2.18 -5.57
CA ARG A 75 -8.24 1.73 -5.36
C ARG A 75 -7.24 2.89 -5.48
N PRO A 76 -6.09 2.85 -4.79
CA PRO A 76 -5.04 3.87 -4.91
C PRO A 76 -4.57 4.13 -6.35
N ALA A 77 -4.46 3.06 -7.16
CA ALA A 77 -4.07 3.19 -8.56
C ALA A 77 -5.05 4.05 -9.39
N PHE A 78 -6.35 4.08 -9.05
CA PHE A 78 -7.31 4.98 -9.71
C PHE A 78 -7.05 6.43 -9.30
N HIS A 79 -6.83 6.67 -8.01
CA HIS A 79 -6.51 8.00 -7.48
C HIS A 79 -5.26 8.57 -8.16
N GLU A 80 -4.15 7.83 -8.15
CA GLU A 80 -2.87 8.24 -8.76
C GLU A 80 -2.99 8.62 -10.24
N ARG A 81 -3.86 7.94 -11.00
CA ARG A 81 -4.10 8.27 -12.43
C ARG A 81 -5.01 9.48 -12.63
N ARG A 82 -5.89 9.78 -11.67
CA ARG A 82 -7.00 10.72 -11.84
C ARG A 82 -6.66 12.12 -11.31
N VAL A 83 -5.76 12.24 -10.35
CA VAL A 83 -5.50 13.48 -9.62
C VAL A 83 -4.03 13.92 -9.71
N ALA A 84 -3.76 15.17 -9.36
CA ALA A 84 -2.39 15.67 -9.27
C ALA A 84 -1.62 15.00 -8.10
N ALA A 85 -0.28 14.92 -8.22
CA ALA A 85 0.56 14.26 -7.22
C ALA A 85 0.55 14.92 -5.83
N ASP A 86 0.19 16.21 -5.75
CA ASP A 86 0.05 16.98 -4.50
C ASP A 86 -1.38 17.01 -3.96
N ALA A 87 -2.31 16.30 -4.60
CA ALA A 87 -3.71 16.31 -4.21
C ALA A 87 -3.92 15.59 -2.85
N PRO A 88 -4.96 15.97 -2.08
CA PRO A 88 -5.32 15.28 -0.85
C PRO A 88 -5.61 13.80 -1.09
N ALA A 89 -5.34 12.97 -0.07
CA ALA A 89 -5.63 11.54 -0.07
C ALA A 89 -7.09 11.18 -0.39
N VAL A 90 -8.03 12.11 -0.19
CA VAL A 90 -9.44 11.97 -0.54
C VAL A 90 -9.91 13.19 -1.31
N ILE A 91 -10.45 12.97 -2.52
CA ILE A 91 -11.08 14.00 -3.34
C ILE A 91 -12.60 13.86 -3.24
N GLU A 92 -13.22 14.76 -2.48
CA GLU A 92 -14.64 14.70 -2.14
C GLU A 92 -15.54 14.74 -3.38
N SER A 93 -15.28 15.65 -4.31
CA SER A 93 -16.06 15.80 -5.54
C SER A 93 -16.11 14.50 -6.35
N ILE A 94 -14.95 13.89 -6.60
CA ILE A 94 -14.82 12.64 -7.34
C ILE A 94 -15.43 11.47 -6.57
N ALA A 95 -15.13 11.33 -5.27
CA ALA A 95 -15.67 10.26 -4.43
C ALA A 95 -17.21 10.29 -4.41
N ARG A 96 -17.80 11.46 -4.18
CA ARG A 96 -19.25 11.63 -4.16
C ARG A 96 -19.86 11.34 -5.54
N ASN A 97 -19.25 11.76 -6.63
CA ASN A 97 -19.75 11.46 -7.97
C ASN A 97 -19.69 9.97 -8.34
N ILE A 98 -18.61 9.28 -7.97
CA ILE A 98 -18.48 7.82 -8.14
C ILE A 98 -19.64 7.10 -7.44
N GLY A 99 -19.96 7.52 -6.21
CA GLY A 99 -21.08 6.97 -5.44
C GLY A 99 -22.45 7.38 -5.99
N LEU A 100 -22.62 8.64 -6.41
CA LEU A 100 -23.85 9.16 -7.01
C LEU A 100 -24.25 8.34 -8.24
N ARG A 101 -23.30 8.03 -9.14
CA ARG A 101 -23.56 7.17 -10.30
C ARG A 101 -23.99 5.77 -9.94
N ARG A 102 -23.61 5.29 -8.77
CA ARG A 102 -23.89 3.94 -8.27
C ARG A 102 -25.14 3.86 -7.41
N THR A 103 -25.76 4.98 -7.05
CA THR A 103 -27.06 4.98 -6.37
C THR A 103 -28.14 4.22 -7.17
N ASN A 104 -29.03 3.55 -6.45
CA ASN A 104 -30.17 2.83 -6.97
C ASN A 104 -31.01 3.75 -7.88
N PRO A 105 -31.14 3.44 -9.18
CA PRO A 105 -31.86 4.30 -10.11
C PRO A 105 -33.36 4.41 -9.83
N ALA A 106 -33.93 3.48 -9.04
CA ALA A 106 -35.33 3.56 -8.60
C ALA A 106 -35.54 4.59 -7.47
N ASN A 107 -34.46 5.00 -6.78
CA ASN A 107 -34.56 5.97 -5.70
C ASN A 107 -34.73 7.39 -6.24
N ARG A 108 -35.84 8.02 -5.86
CA ARG A 108 -36.16 9.41 -6.24
C ARG A 108 -35.20 10.41 -5.61
N TRP A 109 -34.80 10.17 -4.37
CA TRP A 109 -34.04 11.12 -3.56
C TRP A 109 -32.60 10.68 -3.37
N VAL A 110 -31.68 11.66 -3.37
CA VAL A 110 -30.30 11.47 -2.92
C VAL A 110 -30.03 12.45 -1.79
N LEU A 111 -29.49 11.95 -0.67
CA LEU A 111 -28.93 12.76 0.40
C LEU A 111 -27.42 12.59 0.42
N SER A 112 -26.68 13.65 0.12
CA SER A 112 -25.25 13.71 0.33
C SER A 112 -24.97 14.20 1.75
N THR A 113 -24.17 13.45 2.51
CA THR A 113 -23.81 13.76 3.91
C THR A 113 -22.39 13.29 4.25
N ASN A 114 -21.94 13.55 5.47
CA ASN A 114 -20.60 13.21 5.98
C ASN A 114 -20.64 12.00 6.93
N PRO A 115 -19.53 11.25 7.08
CA PRO A 115 -19.46 10.04 7.90
C PRO A 115 -19.45 10.31 9.42
N ASP A 116 -19.67 11.54 9.87
CA ASP A 116 -19.63 11.93 11.29
C ASP A 116 -20.87 12.72 11.73
N VAL A 117 -21.94 12.60 10.94
CA VAL A 117 -23.25 13.19 11.20
C VAL A 117 -24.19 12.19 11.85
N LEU A 118 -24.87 12.60 12.92
CA LEU A 118 -26.01 11.89 13.52
C LEU A 118 -27.31 12.50 13.00
N MET A 119 -28.20 11.65 12.49
CA MET A 119 -29.54 12.01 12.07
C MET A 119 -30.52 11.64 13.17
N ILE A 120 -31.00 12.66 13.89
CA ILE A 120 -31.85 12.48 15.05
C ILE A 120 -33.28 12.82 14.66
N SER A 121 -34.10 11.79 14.50
CA SER A 121 -35.54 11.91 14.23
C SER A 121 -36.22 12.86 15.23
N SER A 122 -37.01 13.78 14.70
CA SER A 122 -37.86 14.71 15.44
C SER A 122 -39.26 14.12 15.73
N GLY A 123 -39.43 12.80 15.56
CA GLY A 123 -40.72 12.10 15.66
C GLY A 123 -41.22 11.52 14.33
N THR A 124 -40.53 11.80 13.22
CA THR A 124 -40.75 11.18 11.91
C THR A 124 -39.39 10.81 11.33
N GLU A 125 -39.26 9.58 10.86
CA GLU A 125 -38.02 9.14 10.23
C GLU A 125 -37.86 9.79 8.85
N LEU A 126 -36.61 9.97 8.41
CA LEU A 126 -36.30 10.69 7.17
C LEU A 126 -37.06 10.11 5.99
N ALA A 127 -37.06 8.79 5.83
CA ALA A 127 -37.71 8.13 4.71
C ALA A 127 -39.24 8.36 4.68
N ASP A 128 -39.88 8.46 5.85
CA ASP A 128 -41.31 8.72 5.96
C ASP A 128 -41.65 10.19 5.70
N ALA A 129 -40.77 11.11 6.14
CA ALA A 129 -40.90 12.54 5.85
C ALA A 129 -40.91 12.80 4.33
N LEU A 130 -40.24 11.97 3.52
CA LEU A 130 -40.10 12.15 2.08
C LEU A 130 -41.30 11.67 1.24
N VAL A 131 -42.28 10.97 1.82
CA VAL A 131 -43.38 10.34 1.06
C VAL A 131 -44.25 11.37 0.33
N GLN A 132 -44.49 12.54 0.94
CA GLN A 132 -45.35 13.59 0.38
C GLN A 132 -44.60 14.90 0.09
N VAL A 133 -43.27 14.83 0.02
CA VAL A 133 -42.42 15.99 -0.20
C VAL A 133 -42.34 16.31 -1.68
N ARG A 134 -42.55 17.59 -2.01
CA ARG A 134 -42.38 18.13 -3.36
C ARG A 134 -40.92 18.09 -3.77
N ASP A 135 -40.65 18.01 -5.07
CA ASP A 135 -39.27 18.16 -5.56
C ASP A 135 -38.72 19.53 -5.18
N GLY A 136 -37.44 19.55 -4.79
CA GLY A 136 -36.76 20.74 -4.31
C GLY A 136 -35.40 20.41 -3.70
N TYR A 137 -34.62 21.44 -3.43
CA TYR A 137 -33.36 21.34 -2.70
C TYR A 137 -33.58 21.58 -1.21
N TYR A 138 -33.12 20.65 -0.38
CA TYR A 138 -33.33 20.66 1.05
C TYR A 138 -32.00 20.65 1.80
N GLY A 139 -31.84 21.61 2.70
CA GLY A 139 -30.73 21.73 3.63
C GLY A 139 -31.19 21.61 5.08
N ALA A 140 -30.27 21.30 5.98
CA ALA A 140 -30.51 21.32 7.42
C ALA A 140 -29.35 22.03 8.13
N PRO A 141 -29.62 22.75 9.25
CA PRO A 141 -28.55 23.31 10.04
C PRO A 141 -27.73 22.20 10.70
N ARG A 142 -26.41 22.32 10.61
CA ARG A 142 -25.45 21.55 11.40
C ARG A 142 -25.49 22.02 12.86
N HIS A 143 -25.65 21.09 13.79
CA HIS A 143 -25.49 21.34 15.22
C HIS A 143 -24.24 20.64 15.73
N GLU A 144 -23.29 21.39 16.30
CA GLU A 144 -22.08 20.79 16.87
C GLU A 144 -22.40 20.02 18.15
N LEU A 145 -22.03 18.75 18.18
CA LEU A 145 -22.09 17.92 19.38
C LEU A 145 -20.68 17.85 19.98
N PRO A 146 -20.44 18.38 21.20
CA PRO A 146 -19.13 18.35 21.82
C PRO A 146 -18.57 16.93 21.98
N ARG A 147 -17.25 16.81 21.85
CA ARG A 147 -16.53 15.52 21.91
C ARG A 147 -16.86 14.69 23.14
N PHE A 148 -16.77 15.28 24.32
CA PHE A 148 -17.04 14.55 25.56
C PHE A 148 -18.47 14.03 25.62
N MET A 149 -19.42 14.59 24.87
CA MET A 149 -20.80 14.11 24.78
C MET A 149 -20.90 12.94 23.81
N TRP A 150 -20.54 13.11 22.54
CA TRP A 150 -20.71 12.03 21.57
C TRP A 150 -19.85 10.79 21.88
N GLU A 151 -18.71 10.96 22.56
CA GLU A 151 -17.88 9.84 23.02
C GLU A 151 -18.55 8.94 24.07
N GLN A 152 -19.60 9.42 24.73
CA GLN A 152 -20.38 8.61 25.68
C GLN A 152 -21.46 7.77 24.97
N LEU A 153 -21.83 8.13 23.75
CA LEU A 153 -22.88 7.45 22.99
C LEU A 153 -22.45 6.04 22.60
N ARG A 154 -23.39 5.09 22.70
CA ARG A 154 -23.17 3.70 22.30
C ARG A 154 -23.48 3.52 20.82
N ARG A 155 -22.42 3.31 20.02
CA ARG A 155 -22.52 3.15 18.55
C ARG A 155 -23.48 2.06 18.09
N THR A 156 -23.61 0.96 18.84
CA THR A 156 -24.51 -0.16 18.50
C THR A 156 -25.97 0.05 18.92
N GLN A 157 -26.31 1.19 19.55
CA GLN A 157 -27.65 1.48 20.08
C GLN A 157 -28.13 2.86 19.57
N PRO A 158 -28.37 3.02 18.24
CA PRO A 158 -28.65 4.31 17.62
C PRO A 158 -29.88 5.01 18.21
N ARG A 159 -30.96 4.28 18.52
CA ARG A 159 -32.15 4.84 19.19
C ARG A 159 -31.85 5.44 20.56
N GLN A 160 -31.11 4.71 21.40
CA GLN A 160 -30.73 5.19 22.72
C GLN A 160 -29.78 6.39 22.62
N ALA A 161 -28.86 6.38 21.64
CA ALA A 161 -27.99 7.52 21.38
C ALA A 161 -28.79 8.76 20.97
N ALA A 162 -29.79 8.59 20.09
CA ALA A 162 -30.71 9.65 19.72
C ALA A 162 -31.51 10.19 20.91
N ASP A 163 -32.09 9.31 21.75
CA ASP A 163 -32.82 9.69 22.97
C ASP A 163 -31.94 10.49 23.93
N GLN A 164 -30.67 10.08 24.09
CA GLN A 164 -29.72 10.75 24.95
C GLN A 164 -29.37 12.16 24.44
N VAL A 165 -29.14 12.33 23.14
CA VAL A 165 -28.89 13.65 22.57
C VAL A 165 -30.13 14.54 22.67
N ARG A 166 -31.34 14.01 22.46
CA ARG A 166 -32.57 14.78 22.70
C ARG A 166 -32.67 15.26 24.15
N ALA A 167 -32.41 14.37 25.12
CA ALA A 167 -32.40 14.73 26.53
C ALA A 167 -31.34 15.80 26.88
N TRP A 168 -30.19 15.81 26.19
CA TRP A 168 -29.21 16.90 26.32
C TRP A 168 -29.74 18.22 25.75
N CYS A 169 -30.39 18.19 24.59
CA CYS A 169 -30.97 19.39 23.96
C CYS A 169 -32.06 20.04 24.82
N ASP A 170 -32.79 19.26 25.64
CA ASP A 170 -33.80 19.81 26.55
C ASP A 170 -33.20 20.64 27.69
N ARG A 171 -31.89 20.49 27.95
CA ARG A 171 -31.20 21.10 29.10
C ARG A 171 -30.05 22.01 28.70
N LEU A 172 -29.55 21.89 27.47
CA LEU A 172 -28.35 22.56 26.98
C LEU A 172 -28.62 23.16 25.59
N PRO A 173 -28.04 24.33 25.29
CA PRO A 173 -28.27 25.04 24.02
C PRO A 173 -27.48 24.42 22.86
N LEU A 174 -27.68 23.14 22.57
CA LEU A 174 -26.95 22.41 21.51
C LEU A 174 -27.49 22.67 20.10
N ARG A 175 -28.66 23.32 19.97
CA ARG A 175 -29.33 23.57 18.68
C ARG A 175 -29.14 25.00 18.18
N GLU A 176 -27.89 25.45 18.16
CA GLU A 176 -27.54 26.71 17.51
C GLU A 176 -27.67 26.56 16.00
N THR A 177 -28.38 27.48 15.35
CA THR A 177 -28.50 27.54 13.89
C THR A 177 -27.59 28.64 13.39
N VAL A 178 -26.62 28.28 12.56
CA VAL A 178 -25.76 29.24 11.86
C VAL A 178 -26.15 29.27 10.38
N LEU A 179 -26.40 30.47 9.85
CA LEU A 179 -26.75 30.68 8.45
C LEU A 179 -25.55 31.18 7.68
N HIS A 180 -25.45 30.77 6.43
CA HIS A 180 -24.49 31.37 5.50
C HIS A 180 -25.02 32.72 5.03
N HIS A 181 -24.13 33.67 4.72
CA HIS A 181 -24.52 35.01 4.26
C HIS A 181 -25.17 34.98 2.87
N ASP A 182 -24.73 34.05 2.03
CA ASP A 182 -25.34 33.73 0.74
C ASP A 182 -26.58 32.83 0.94
N PRO A 183 -27.79 33.28 0.59
CA PRO A 183 -29.01 32.50 0.75
C PRO A 183 -29.07 31.24 -0.13
N ASP A 184 -28.33 31.18 -1.24
CA ASP A 184 -28.27 30.01 -2.12
C ASP A 184 -27.48 28.86 -1.48
N ILE A 185 -26.60 29.18 -0.53
CA ILE A 185 -25.92 28.22 0.34
C ILE A 185 -26.79 27.89 1.57
N GLY A 186 -27.40 28.91 2.17
CA GLY A 186 -28.40 28.79 3.24
C GLY A 186 -27.84 28.54 4.64
N PHE A 187 -27.12 27.44 4.85
CA PHE A 187 -26.59 27.03 6.16
C PHE A 187 -25.06 27.00 6.19
N ASP A 188 -24.48 27.18 7.37
CA ASP A 188 -23.07 26.89 7.58
C ASP A 188 -22.79 25.39 7.39
N ALA A 189 -21.63 25.07 6.82
CA ALA A 189 -21.21 23.70 6.47
C ALA A 189 -22.34 22.88 5.79
N PRO A 190 -22.82 23.33 4.61
CA PRO A 190 -23.99 22.74 3.96
C PRO A 190 -23.82 21.24 3.64
N GLY A 191 -22.57 20.74 3.54
CA GLY A 191 -22.24 19.36 3.20
C GLY A 191 -22.73 18.30 4.20
N ASP A 192 -23.12 18.68 5.41
CA ASP A 192 -23.67 17.73 6.38
C ASP A 192 -25.09 17.26 6.01
N PHE A 193 -25.83 18.04 5.22
CA PHE A 193 -27.16 17.64 4.74
C PHE A 193 -27.54 18.35 3.44
N GLN A 194 -27.36 17.65 2.31
CA GLN A 194 -27.76 18.13 0.99
C GLN A 194 -28.67 17.10 0.30
N LEU A 195 -29.98 17.35 0.37
CA LEU A 195 -31.02 16.46 -0.17
C LEU A 195 -31.67 17.08 -1.40
N ALA A 196 -31.71 16.33 -2.51
CA ALA A 196 -32.40 16.74 -3.73
C ALA A 196 -32.88 15.51 -4.53
N PRO A 197 -33.74 15.68 -5.55
CA PRO A 197 -34.08 14.60 -6.44
C PRO A 197 -32.83 14.12 -7.18
N ARG A 198 -32.71 12.80 -7.34
CA ARG A 198 -31.60 12.15 -8.04
C ARG A 198 -31.41 12.70 -9.46
N ALA A 199 -32.52 12.96 -10.16
CA ALA A 199 -32.49 13.50 -11.51
C ALA A 199 -31.78 14.85 -11.60
N ASP A 200 -31.91 15.70 -10.57
CA ASP A 200 -31.29 17.03 -10.56
C ASP A 200 -29.79 16.97 -10.26
N PHE A 201 -29.36 16.04 -9.40
CA PHE A 201 -27.94 15.72 -9.26
C PHE A 201 -27.31 15.34 -10.60
N PHE A 202 -27.96 14.47 -11.37
CA PHE A 202 -27.48 14.06 -12.69
C PHE A 202 -27.54 15.19 -13.72
N ALA A 203 -28.57 16.03 -13.67
CA ALA A 203 -28.74 17.13 -14.61
C ALA A 203 -27.63 18.19 -14.50
N ILE A 204 -27.06 18.37 -13.31
CA ILE A 204 -25.88 19.23 -13.10
C ILE A 204 -24.56 18.44 -13.14
N GLY A 205 -24.58 17.14 -13.45
CA GLY A 205 -23.36 16.31 -13.45
C GLY A 205 -22.78 16.00 -12.07
N GLY A 206 -23.52 16.26 -10.98
CA GLY A 206 -23.05 16.08 -9.60
C GLY A 206 -22.11 17.20 -9.14
N PHE A 207 -21.08 16.82 -8.37
CA PHE A 207 -20.07 17.71 -7.81
C PHE A 207 -19.00 18.07 -8.84
N ASP A 208 -18.52 19.30 -8.88
CA ASP A 208 -17.52 19.73 -9.87
C ASP A 208 -16.15 19.04 -9.64
N GLU A 209 -15.78 18.07 -10.48
CA GLU A 209 -14.52 17.30 -10.34
C GLU A 209 -13.25 18.08 -10.68
N ARG A 210 -13.39 19.34 -11.14
CA ARG A 210 -12.25 20.27 -11.22
C ARG A 210 -11.78 20.69 -9.83
N MET A 211 -12.65 20.56 -8.80
CA MET A 211 -12.32 20.80 -7.40
C MET A 211 -11.58 19.58 -6.83
N GLN A 212 -10.26 19.67 -6.77
CA GLN A 212 -9.37 18.60 -6.28
C GLN A 212 -8.58 19.03 -5.04
N ARG A 213 -8.96 20.13 -4.41
CA ARG A 213 -8.38 20.61 -3.14
C ARG A 213 -9.45 20.47 -2.06
N ALA A 214 -9.19 21.05 -0.89
CA ALA A 214 -10.16 21.06 0.19
C ALA A 214 -11.13 22.25 0.07
N TRP A 215 -12.20 22.20 0.87
CA TRP A 215 -13.19 23.26 1.07
C TRP A 215 -14.08 23.58 -0.15
N HIS A 216 -15.24 24.17 0.15
CA HIS A 216 -16.21 24.74 -0.79
C HIS A 216 -16.92 23.78 -1.75
N VAL A 217 -16.57 22.50 -1.80
CA VAL A 217 -17.23 21.50 -2.66
C VAL A 217 -18.74 21.41 -2.40
N ASP A 218 -19.14 21.48 -1.14
CA ASP A 218 -20.53 21.47 -0.69
C ASP A 218 -21.25 22.80 -1.00
N SER A 219 -20.55 23.92 -0.87
CA SER A 219 -21.05 25.25 -1.21
C SER A 219 -21.25 25.40 -2.73
N ASN A 220 -20.32 24.88 -3.54
CA ASN A 220 -20.45 24.76 -5.00
C ASN A 220 -21.71 23.97 -5.38
N LEU A 221 -21.91 22.80 -4.75
CA LEU A 221 -23.13 22.02 -4.99
C LEU A 221 -24.38 22.83 -4.60
N ALA A 222 -24.35 23.51 -3.45
CA ALA A 222 -25.50 24.27 -2.96
C ALA A 222 -25.93 25.37 -3.93
N VAL A 223 -25.00 26.22 -4.40
CA VAL A 223 -25.32 27.29 -5.35
C VAL A 223 -25.78 26.75 -6.70
N ARG A 224 -25.20 25.64 -7.18
CA ARG A 224 -25.59 25.01 -8.46
C ARG A 224 -26.97 24.34 -8.37
N MET A 225 -27.30 23.76 -7.22
CA MET A 225 -28.64 23.24 -6.95
C MET A 225 -29.65 24.38 -6.78
N ALA A 226 -29.27 25.47 -6.10
CA ALA A 226 -30.13 26.64 -5.92
C ALA A 226 -30.47 27.32 -7.25
N ALA A 227 -29.51 27.44 -8.17
CA ALA A 227 -29.75 27.95 -9.51
C ALA A 227 -30.79 27.11 -10.30
N ARG A 228 -30.96 25.84 -9.92
CA ARG A 228 -31.85 24.88 -10.60
C ARG A 228 -33.20 24.70 -9.90
N LEU A 229 -33.21 24.63 -8.58
CA LEU A 229 -34.37 24.25 -7.75
C LEU A 229 -34.81 25.36 -6.78
N GLY A 230 -34.10 26.49 -6.76
CA GLY A 230 -34.24 27.53 -5.76
C GLY A 230 -33.43 27.25 -4.49
N ALA A 231 -33.24 28.30 -3.68
CA ALA A 231 -32.52 28.24 -2.40
C ALA A 231 -32.99 27.08 -1.50
N PRO A 232 -32.08 26.50 -0.69
CA PRO A 232 -32.38 25.34 0.14
C PRO A 232 -33.51 25.61 1.13
N SER A 233 -34.51 24.73 1.13
CA SER A 233 -35.59 24.73 2.12
C SER A 233 -35.30 23.75 3.26
N ARG A 234 -35.91 23.95 4.43
CA ARG A 234 -35.89 22.94 5.50
C ARG A 234 -36.91 21.84 5.19
N LEU A 235 -36.55 20.59 5.43
CA LEU A 235 -37.46 19.46 5.30
C LEU A 235 -38.44 19.44 6.48
N ALA A 236 -39.73 19.60 6.22
CA ALA A 236 -40.75 19.53 7.27
C ALA A 236 -40.79 18.12 7.88
N GLY A 237 -40.66 18.03 9.21
CA GLY A 237 -40.57 16.74 9.91
C GLY A 237 -39.27 15.97 9.66
N GLY A 238 -38.26 16.60 9.03
CA GLY A 238 -36.94 16.01 8.81
C GLY A 238 -36.12 15.88 10.10
N PRO A 239 -35.04 15.07 10.07
CA PRO A 239 -34.19 14.86 11.23
C PRO A 239 -33.43 16.14 11.62
N ALA A 240 -33.12 16.26 12.92
CA ALA A 240 -32.11 17.19 13.39
C ALA A 240 -30.71 16.61 13.11
N VAL A 241 -29.81 17.44 12.59
CA VAL A 241 -28.49 17.04 12.12
C VAL A 241 -27.44 17.46 13.15
N PHE A 242 -26.74 16.49 13.74
CA PHE A 242 -25.67 16.75 14.71
C PHE A 242 -24.33 16.28 14.17
N HIS A 243 -23.33 17.15 14.14
CA HIS A 243 -21.96 16.81 13.76
C HIS A 243 -21.16 16.38 14.99
N CYS A 244 -20.43 15.28 14.89
CA CYS A 244 -19.53 14.84 15.94
C CYS A 244 -18.23 15.66 15.90
N GLU A 245 -18.12 16.68 16.77
CA GLU A 245 -16.98 17.60 16.79
C GLU A 245 -15.62 16.89 16.93
N HIS A 246 -14.67 17.23 16.05
CA HIS A 246 -13.38 16.54 15.92
C HIS A 246 -12.16 17.46 15.76
N THR A 247 -12.29 18.76 16.03
CA THR A 247 -11.18 19.72 15.98
C THR A 247 -10.32 19.62 17.25
N SER A 248 -9.30 18.74 17.26
CA SER A 248 -8.30 18.68 18.36
C SER A 248 -6.85 18.84 17.93
N GLY A 249 -6.57 18.92 16.63
CA GLY A 249 -5.21 19.06 16.12
C GLY A 249 -5.19 19.68 14.73
N THR A 250 -4.03 20.20 14.34
CA THR A 250 -3.81 20.78 13.00
C THR A 250 -3.74 19.67 11.95
N GLN A 251 -4.88 19.31 11.37
CA GLN A 251 -4.93 18.41 10.21
C GLN A 251 -4.94 19.22 8.91
N ALA A 252 -4.68 18.56 7.77
CA ALA A 252 -4.52 19.24 6.48
C ALA A 252 -5.66 20.22 6.13
N LYS A 253 -6.93 19.85 6.36
CA LYS A 253 -8.09 20.75 6.12
C LYS A 253 -8.25 21.85 7.17
N HIS A 254 -7.66 21.71 8.35
CA HIS A 254 -7.76 22.67 9.46
C HIS A 254 -6.47 23.51 9.64
N ALA A 255 -5.48 23.35 8.76
CA ALA A 255 -4.27 24.15 8.78
C ALA A 255 -4.54 25.58 8.28
N ALA A 256 -3.85 26.56 8.87
CA ALA A 256 -3.97 27.96 8.46
C ALA A 256 -3.49 28.21 7.02
N GLN A 257 -2.52 27.42 6.54
CA GLN A 257 -1.97 27.47 5.18
C GLN A 257 -2.48 26.31 4.31
N ARG A 258 -3.70 25.84 4.59
CA ARG A 258 -4.32 24.77 3.81
C ARG A 258 -4.44 25.17 2.35
N GLN A 259 -4.37 24.17 1.47
CA GLN A 259 -4.71 24.35 0.06
C GLN A 259 -6.22 24.15 -0.10
N GLU A 260 -6.90 25.16 -0.61
CA GLU A 260 -8.34 25.13 -0.88
C GLU A 260 -8.65 25.47 -2.34
N ASP A 261 -9.81 25.02 -2.81
CA ASP A 261 -10.33 25.40 -4.13
C ASP A 261 -10.77 26.87 -4.13
N SER A 262 -10.70 27.54 -5.28
CA SER A 262 -11.02 28.98 -5.37
C SER A 262 -12.51 29.23 -5.15
N TRP A 263 -12.84 29.98 -4.08
CA TRP A 263 -14.20 30.45 -3.80
C TRP A 263 -14.81 31.23 -4.96
N GLU A 264 -14.11 32.25 -5.47
CA GLU A 264 -14.57 33.07 -6.59
C GLU A 264 -14.95 32.20 -7.80
N ARG A 265 -14.06 31.27 -8.18
CA ARG A 265 -14.28 30.40 -9.35
C ARG A 265 -15.43 29.41 -9.13
N PHE A 266 -15.42 28.71 -8.00
CA PHE A 266 -16.28 27.53 -7.81
C PHE A 266 -17.57 27.84 -7.05
N VAL A 267 -17.73 29.01 -6.46
CA VAL A 267 -18.97 29.39 -5.76
C VAL A 267 -19.58 30.62 -6.41
N GLU A 268 -18.89 31.76 -6.39
CA GLU A 268 -19.45 33.02 -6.89
C GLU A 268 -19.73 32.97 -8.40
N ARG A 269 -18.85 32.32 -9.17
CA ARG A 269 -18.96 32.21 -10.63
C ARG A 269 -19.43 30.84 -11.11
N ALA A 270 -19.97 30.01 -10.20
CA ALA A 270 -20.43 28.67 -10.53
C ALA A 270 -21.55 28.64 -11.59
N ALA A 271 -22.37 29.70 -11.64
CA ALA A 271 -23.42 29.87 -12.64
C ALA A 271 -22.87 30.33 -14.01
N ASP A 272 -21.76 31.05 -14.04
CA ASP A 272 -21.14 31.59 -15.25
C ASP A 272 -20.31 30.55 -16.01
N ASP A 273 -19.72 29.59 -15.29
CA ASP A 273 -18.89 28.51 -15.83
C ASP A 273 -19.46 27.14 -15.40
N PRO A 274 -20.63 26.76 -15.95
CA PRO A 274 -21.28 25.51 -15.58
C PRO A 274 -20.40 24.33 -15.99
N TRP A 275 -20.00 23.54 -15.00
CA TRP A 275 -19.21 22.36 -15.25
C TRP A 275 -20.01 21.28 -16.00
N SER A 276 -19.37 20.71 -17.02
CA SER A 276 -19.89 19.60 -17.80
C SER A 276 -18.73 18.71 -18.23
N ASP A 277 -18.77 17.45 -17.80
CA ASP A 277 -17.83 16.41 -18.23
C ASP A 277 -18.62 15.12 -18.43
N PRO A 278 -18.76 14.55 -19.63
CA PRO A 278 -19.52 13.31 -19.84
C PRO A 278 -18.98 12.12 -19.02
N HIS A 279 -17.70 12.18 -18.61
CA HIS A 279 -17.00 11.16 -17.83
C HIS A 279 -17.01 11.42 -16.32
N TRP A 280 -17.79 12.41 -15.82
CA TRP A 280 -17.93 12.64 -14.39
C TRP A 280 -18.34 11.36 -13.66
N GLY A 281 -17.79 11.09 -12.48
CA GLY A 281 -18.07 9.87 -11.70
C GLY A 281 -17.51 8.59 -12.31
N ALA A 282 -16.59 8.70 -13.28
CA ALA A 282 -15.90 7.61 -13.96
C ALA A 282 -16.85 6.47 -14.40
N PRO A 283 -17.78 6.74 -15.33
CA PRO A 283 -18.78 5.76 -15.74
C PRO A 283 -18.19 4.55 -16.45
N GLU A 284 -17.04 4.71 -17.10
CA GLU A 284 -16.30 3.63 -17.75
C GLU A 284 -15.57 2.69 -16.78
N GLN A 285 -15.34 3.13 -15.54
CA GLN A 285 -14.64 2.32 -14.55
C GLN A 285 -15.62 1.37 -13.85
N ASP A 286 -15.33 0.08 -13.93
CA ASP A 286 -15.97 -0.91 -13.07
C ASP A 286 -15.28 -0.89 -11.70
N PHE A 287 -15.98 -0.42 -10.67
CA PHE A 287 -15.44 -0.35 -9.31
C PHE A 287 -15.96 -1.55 -8.52
N GLU A 288 -15.09 -2.11 -7.71
CA GLU A 288 -15.44 -3.19 -6.78
C GLU A 288 -16.54 -2.73 -5.82
N ILE A 289 -17.62 -3.53 -5.77
CA ILE A 289 -18.74 -3.35 -4.87
C ILE A 289 -18.66 -4.40 -3.77
N ILE A 290 -18.48 -3.96 -2.53
CA ILE A 290 -18.37 -4.82 -1.36
C ILE A 290 -19.70 -4.81 -0.62
N ASP A 291 -20.28 -6.00 -0.46
CA ASP A 291 -21.42 -6.27 0.42
C ASP A 291 -20.90 -6.87 1.74
N LEU A 292 -21.15 -6.18 2.85
CA LEU A 292 -20.73 -6.62 4.18
C LEU A 292 -21.41 -7.94 4.62
N ASN A 293 -22.54 -8.31 4.02
CA ASN A 293 -23.25 -9.56 4.32
C ASN A 293 -22.71 -10.75 3.51
N ALA A 294 -22.17 -10.51 2.32
CA ALA A 294 -21.67 -11.53 1.41
C ALA A 294 -20.17 -11.84 1.58
N ARG A 295 -19.56 -11.42 2.70
CA ARG A 295 -18.11 -11.46 2.88
C ARG A 295 -17.48 -12.84 2.63
N PRO A 296 -16.42 -12.92 1.80
CA PRO A 296 -15.61 -14.13 1.65
C PRO A 296 -15.02 -14.61 2.98
N ALA A 297 -14.57 -13.67 3.84
CA ALA A 297 -13.91 -14.01 5.10
C ALA A 297 -14.82 -14.76 6.10
N ARG A 298 -16.14 -14.57 6.04
CA ARG A 298 -17.08 -15.34 6.86
C ARG A 298 -17.19 -16.75 6.28
N GLY A 299 -16.51 -17.69 6.94
CA GLY A 299 -16.44 -19.08 6.49
C GLY A 299 -15.21 -19.40 5.65
N LEU A 300 -14.39 -18.42 5.24
CA LEU A 300 -13.12 -18.67 4.53
C LEU A 300 -12.25 -19.69 5.26
N ALA A 301 -12.11 -19.56 6.58
CA ALA A 301 -11.35 -20.52 7.37
C ALA A 301 -11.90 -21.95 7.25
N SER A 302 -13.23 -22.11 7.20
CA SER A 302 -13.87 -23.43 6.99
C SER A 302 -13.65 -23.93 5.57
N MET A 303 -13.89 -23.09 4.56
CA MET A 303 -13.69 -23.45 3.15
C MET A 303 -12.24 -23.86 2.87
N LEU A 304 -11.28 -23.10 3.40
CA LEU A 304 -9.86 -23.42 3.27
C LEU A 304 -9.48 -24.70 4.02
N ALA A 305 -10.10 -24.96 5.18
CA ALA A 305 -9.88 -26.21 5.90
C ALA A 305 -10.39 -27.42 5.09
N ASP A 306 -11.57 -27.30 4.48
CA ASP A 306 -12.16 -28.34 3.62
C ASP A 306 -11.29 -28.56 2.36
N ALA A 307 -10.83 -27.48 1.72
CA ALA A 307 -9.99 -27.54 0.52
C ALA A 307 -8.55 -28.04 0.77
N ALA A 308 -8.07 -27.94 2.01
CA ALA A 308 -6.76 -28.44 2.41
C ALA A 308 -6.74 -29.96 2.68
N GLY A 309 -7.84 -30.51 3.20
CA GLY A 309 -7.95 -31.93 3.57
C GLY A 309 -7.31 -32.32 4.92
N GLU A 310 -7.60 -33.53 5.41
CA GLU A 310 -7.21 -33.97 6.77
C GLU A 310 -5.69 -34.16 6.99
N ALA A 311 -4.92 -34.46 5.93
CA ALA A 311 -3.50 -34.79 6.05
C ALA A 311 -2.64 -33.55 6.36
N ASP A 312 -2.93 -32.41 5.72
CA ASP A 312 -2.20 -31.16 5.90
C ASP A 312 -2.58 -30.43 7.20
N SER A 313 -3.79 -30.66 7.72
CA SER A 313 -4.30 -29.97 8.93
C SER A 313 -3.73 -30.52 10.25
N ARG A 314 -3.17 -31.74 10.26
CA ARG A 314 -2.56 -32.37 11.46
C ARG A 314 -1.04 -32.21 11.55
N ALA A 315 -0.40 -31.62 10.55
CA ALA A 315 1.05 -31.45 10.50
C ALA A 315 1.51 -30.28 11.39
N MET A 316 1.42 -30.41 12.70
CA MET A 316 2.02 -29.46 13.65
C MET A 316 3.13 -30.13 14.44
N SER A 317 4.34 -29.59 14.33
CA SER A 317 5.48 -29.92 15.19
C SER A 317 6.01 -28.63 15.82
N ASP A 318 6.62 -28.77 17.00
CA ASP A 318 7.38 -27.68 17.60
C ASP A 318 8.55 -27.32 16.67
N VAL A 319 8.69 -26.03 16.37
CA VAL A 319 9.76 -25.51 15.52
C VAL A 319 10.73 -24.69 16.36
N VAL A 320 11.97 -25.15 16.46
CA VAL A 320 13.05 -24.41 17.12
C VAL A 320 13.67 -23.43 16.12
N TYR A 321 13.81 -22.17 16.51
CA TYR A 321 14.50 -21.14 15.74
C TYR A 321 15.89 -20.90 16.33
N GLY A 322 16.94 -21.26 15.59
CA GLY A 322 18.33 -21.07 16.05
C GLY A 322 19.37 -21.55 15.02
N PRO A 323 20.67 -21.47 15.32
CA PRO A 323 21.74 -21.80 14.36
C PRO A 323 21.61 -23.21 13.77
N ALA A 324 21.22 -24.19 14.58
CA ALA A 324 21.04 -25.57 14.13
C ALA A 324 19.87 -25.77 13.15
N THR A 325 18.93 -24.83 13.09
CA THR A 325 17.75 -24.91 12.22
C THR A 325 17.77 -23.91 11.06
N TYR A 326 18.89 -23.20 10.87
CA TYR A 326 19.07 -22.27 9.75
C TYR A 326 19.01 -23.02 8.41
N GLY A 327 18.14 -22.57 7.50
CA GLY A 327 17.87 -23.22 6.22
C GLY A 327 17.16 -24.57 6.32
N GLN A 328 16.79 -25.01 7.53
CA GLN A 328 16.25 -26.35 7.81
C GLN A 328 14.86 -26.32 8.44
N LEU A 329 14.20 -25.16 8.47
CA LEU A 329 12.86 -25.09 9.02
C LEU A 329 11.88 -25.93 8.19
N PRO A 330 10.96 -26.68 8.84
CA PRO A 330 10.00 -27.50 8.13
C PRO A 330 9.04 -26.61 7.32
N ARG A 331 8.75 -27.06 6.09
CA ARG A 331 7.81 -26.40 5.18
C ARG A 331 6.42 -26.99 5.39
N HIS A 332 5.50 -26.18 5.90
CA HIS A 332 4.11 -26.55 6.10
C HIS A 332 3.27 -25.80 5.06
N ARG A 333 2.85 -26.51 4.00
CA ARG A 333 2.20 -25.92 2.81
C ARG A 333 0.93 -25.16 3.18
N LEU A 334 0.02 -25.79 3.93
CA LEU A 334 -1.20 -25.15 4.42
C LEU A 334 -0.91 -23.93 5.29
N HIS A 335 -0.04 -24.07 6.28
CA HIS A 335 0.30 -22.98 7.19
C HIS A 335 0.81 -21.74 6.46
N ALA A 336 1.76 -21.92 5.54
CA ALA A 336 2.31 -20.81 4.77
C ALA A 336 1.28 -20.22 3.79
N ALA A 337 0.43 -21.05 3.18
CA ALA A 337 -0.66 -20.61 2.32
C ALA A 337 -1.72 -19.78 3.05
N LEU A 338 -2.06 -20.12 4.30
CA LEU A 338 -3.02 -19.35 5.10
C LEU A 338 -2.54 -17.92 5.34
N PHE A 339 -1.27 -17.73 5.71
CA PHE A 339 -0.70 -16.40 5.86
C PHE A 339 -0.57 -15.67 4.52
N LEU A 340 -0.33 -16.39 3.42
CA LEU A 340 -0.27 -15.80 2.09
C LEU A 340 -1.64 -15.25 1.69
N ILE A 341 -2.71 -16.02 1.91
CA ILE A 341 -4.10 -15.59 1.64
C ILE A 341 -4.49 -14.42 2.53
N ASP A 342 -4.11 -14.43 3.81
CA ASP A 342 -4.31 -13.30 4.72
C ASP A 342 -3.71 -12.00 4.16
N ARG A 343 -2.50 -12.07 3.59
CA ARG A 343 -1.85 -10.91 2.96
C ARG A 343 -2.50 -10.46 1.66
N LEU A 344 -3.11 -11.38 0.93
CA LEU A 344 -3.78 -11.09 -0.33
C LEU A 344 -5.26 -10.73 -0.13
N LEU A 345 -5.83 -10.91 1.06
CA LEU A 345 -7.27 -10.82 1.31
C LEU A 345 -7.90 -9.50 0.82
N ASN A 346 -7.12 -8.42 0.77
CA ASN A 346 -7.58 -7.10 0.35
C ASN A 346 -7.20 -6.75 -1.09
N ALA A 347 -6.37 -7.55 -1.75
CA ALA A 347 -5.98 -7.36 -3.13
C ALA A 347 -7.15 -7.55 -4.10
N ASP A 348 -7.04 -6.96 -5.29
CA ASP A 348 -8.02 -7.17 -6.36
C ASP A 348 -8.11 -8.67 -6.71
N ARG A 349 -9.34 -9.21 -6.73
CA ARG A 349 -9.61 -10.62 -7.05
C ARG A 349 -9.33 -10.95 -8.51
N GLY A 350 -9.37 -9.95 -9.38
CA GLY A 350 -8.95 -10.06 -10.79
C GLY A 350 -7.44 -9.97 -10.99
N ALA A 351 -6.66 -9.65 -9.94
CA ALA A 351 -5.22 -9.44 -10.08
C ALA A 351 -4.50 -10.70 -10.56
N ARG A 352 -3.54 -10.51 -11.47
CA ARG A 352 -2.67 -11.58 -11.96
C ARG A 352 -1.55 -11.84 -10.96
N LEU A 353 -1.64 -12.96 -10.26
CA LEU A 353 -0.65 -13.39 -9.27
C LEU A 353 0.41 -14.30 -9.91
N GLY A 354 1.66 -13.83 -9.92
CA GLY A 354 2.81 -14.57 -10.47
C GLY A 354 3.44 -15.50 -9.44
N TRP A 355 4.08 -16.56 -9.91
CA TRP A 355 4.82 -17.50 -9.07
C TRP A 355 6.22 -17.78 -9.59
N ILE A 356 7.22 -17.69 -8.71
CA ILE A 356 8.57 -18.23 -8.92
C ILE A 356 8.88 -19.19 -7.77
N GLY A 357 9.12 -20.46 -8.08
CA GLY A 357 9.43 -21.51 -7.10
C GLY A 357 9.72 -22.83 -7.79
N GLY A 358 10.49 -23.70 -7.12
CA GLY A 358 10.90 -25.01 -7.63
C GLY A 358 9.87 -26.13 -7.41
N ASP A 359 9.01 -26.01 -6.39
CA ASP A 359 8.03 -27.04 -6.01
C ASP A 359 6.70 -26.83 -6.76
N ALA A 360 6.49 -27.61 -7.83
CA ALA A 360 5.27 -27.55 -8.63
C ALA A 360 4.01 -27.97 -7.86
N ASP A 361 4.13 -28.94 -6.94
CA ASP A 361 3.02 -29.42 -6.12
C ASP A 361 2.59 -28.34 -5.12
N ASN A 362 3.57 -27.63 -4.52
CA ASN A 362 3.26 -26.51 -3.63
C ASN A 362 2.57 -25.36 -4.39
N ARG A 363 3.01 -25.06 -5.61
CA ARG A 363 2.33 -24.07 -6.46
C ARG A 363 0.88 -24.47 -6.74
N GLU A 364 0.63 -25.71 -7.13
CA GLU A 364 -0.71 -26.20 -7.42
C GLU A 364 -1.60 -26.15 -6.18
N PHE A 365 -1.08 -26.58 -5.03
CA PHE A 365 -1.77 -26.52 -3.75
C PHE A 365 -2.16 -25.09 -3.37
N VAL A 366 -1.19 -24.16 -3.38
CA VAL A 366 -1.44 -22.73 -3.08
C VAL A 366 -2.42 -22.13 -4.08
N SER A 367 -2.26 -22.44 -5.37
CA SER A 367 -3.17 -21.96 -6.41
C SER A 367 -4.60 -22.42 -6.19
N ARG A 368 -4.83 -23.67 -5.75
CA ARG A 368 -6.16 -24.17 -5.41
C ARG A 368 -6.78 -23.37 -4.26
N LEU A 369 -6.04 -23.16 -3.17
CA LEU A 369 -6.54 -22.38 -2.03
C LEU A 369 -6.82 -20.92 -2.38
N LEU A 370 -6.03 -20.32 -3.29
CA LEU A 370 -6.29 -18.98 -3.80
C LEU A 370 -7.58 -18.91 -4.61
N VAL A 371 -7.86 -19.92 -5.43
CA VAL A 371 -9.12 -20.04 -6.18
C VAL A 371 -10.32 -20.13 -5.22
N GLU A 372 -10.21 -20.94 -4.15
CA GLU A 372 -11.24 -21.00 -3.10
C GLU A 372 -11.43 -19.66 -2.37
N ALA A 373 -10.36 -18.87 -2.23
CA ALA A 373 -10.40 -17.50 -1.70
C ALA A 373 -10.91 -16.45 -2.72
N GLY A 374 -11.27 -16.88 -3.94
CA GLY A 374 -11.85 -16.05 -4.99
C GLY A 374 -10.85 -15.37 -5.93
N PHE A 375 -9.56 -15.76 -5.90
CA PHE A 375 -8.54 -15.24 -6.82
C PHE A 375 -8.45 -16.06 -8.10
N GLN A 376 -7.84 -15.45 -9.12
CA GLN A 376 -7.40 -16.20 -10.29
C GLN A 376 -6.30 -17.22 -9.92
N PRO A 377 -6.19 -18.34 -10.64
CA PRO A 377 -5.08 -19.28 -10.47
C PRO A 377 -3.72 -18.60 -10.65
N LEU A 378 -2.71 -19.12 -9.94
CA LEU A 378 -1.35 -18.62 -10.07
C LEU A 378 -0.81 -18.82 -11.49
N THR A 379 -0.19 -17.78 -12.03
CA THR A 379 0.48 -17.84 -13.35
C THR A 379 1.98 -18.04 -13.20
N GLY A 380 2.57 -18.79 -14.14
CA GLY A 380 4.02 -18.88 -14.29
C GLY A 380 4.65 -17.67 -14.98
N ALA A 381 3.83 -16.77 -15.55
CA ALA A 381 4.28 -15.55 -16.23
C ALA A 381 4.51 -14.42 -15.21
N ALA A 382 5.64 -14.47 -14.49
CA ALA A 382 6.00 -13.52 -13.45
C ALA A 382 6.11 -12.08 -13.97
N GLU A 383 6.47 -11.89 -15.24
CA GLU A 383 6.69 -10.59 -15.87
C GLU A 383 5.38 -9.80 -16.02
N ALA A 384 4.27 -10.50 -16.30
CA ALA A 384 2.94 -9.91 -16.47
C ALA A 384 2.16 -9.81 -15.15
N ALA A 385 2.70 -10.33 -14.06
CA ALA A 385 2.03 -10.35 -12.76
C ALA A 385 1.92 -8.96 -12.14
N GLU A 386 0.84 -8.72 -11.41
CA GLU A 386 0.62 -7.50 -10.62
C GLU A 386 1.18 -7.66 -9.19
N ALA A 387 1.26 -8.89 -8.70
CA ALA A 387 1.97 -9.27 -7.48
C ALA A 387 2.77 -10.55 -7.73
N LEU A 388 3.97 -10.65 -7.16
CA LEU A 388 4.84 -11.81 -7.31
C LEU A 388 4.93 -12.60 -6.01
N ILE A 389 4.69 -13.90 -6.09
CA ILE A 389 4.92 -14.85 -4.99
C ILE A 389 6.21 -15.61 -5.30
N ILE A 390 7.15 -15.58 -4.38
CA ILE A 390 8.44 -16.28 -4.53
C ILE A 390 8.54 -17.35 -3.45
N ASP A 391 8.39 -18.61 -3.82
CA ASP A 391 8.64 -19.73 -2.92
C ASP A 391 10.12 -20.03 -2.87
N ALA A 392 10.72 -19.80 -1.70
CA ALA A 392 12.15 -19.94 -1.49
C ALA A 392 12.62 -21.34 -1.93
N PRO A 393 13.80 -21.49 -2.57
CA PRO A 393 14.34 -22.80 -2.92
C PRO A 393 14.64 -23.62 -1.66
N SER A 394 14.37 -24.92 -1.70
CA SER A 394 14.63 -25.84 -0.60
C SER A 394 16.02 -26.46 -0.74
N SER A 395 16.67 -26.79 0.38
CA SER A 395 17.95 -27.52 0.35
C SER A 395 17.85 -28.95 -0.21
N ARG A 396 16.64 -29.43 -0.50
CA ARG A 396 16.36 -30.73 -1.11
C ARG A 396 16.09 -30.64 -2.61
N ASP A 397 16.05 -29.43 -3.18
CA ASP A 397 15.76 -29.24 -4.60
C ASP A 397 16.97 -29.72 -5.43
N GLU A 398 16.71 -30.32 -6.59
CA GLU A 398 17.78 -30.76 -7.49
C GLU A 398 18.59 -29.54 -7.97
N ALA A 399 19.91 -29.68 -8.10
CA ALA A 399 20.81 -28.58 -8.46
C ALA A 399 20.43 -27.83 -9.77
N GLY A 400 19.70 -28.49 -10.68
CA GLY A 400 19.17 -27.87 -11.91
C GLY A 400 17.93 -26.98 -11.68
N ALA A 401 17.09 -27.31 -10.70
CA ALA A 401 15.89 -26.53 -10.35
C ALA A 401 16.26 -25.19 -9.71
N ASP A 402 17.30 -25.17 -8.86
CA ASP A 402 17.84 -23.95 -8.25
C ASP A 402 18.35 -22.95 -9.29
N ALA A 403 19.07 -23.43 -10.32
CA ALA A 403 19.62 -22.56 -11.36
C ALA A 403 18.50 -21.87 -12.19
N ALA A 404 17.44 -22.60 -12.51
CA ALA A 404 16.29 -22.05 -13.23
C ALA A 404 15.52 -21.02 -12.38
N PHE A 405 15.34 -21.30 -11.09
CA PHE A 405 14.74 -20.37 -10.13
C PHE A 405 15.48 -19.03 -10.10
N TRP A 406 16.79 -19.05 -9.90
CA TRP A 406 17.60 -17.82 -9.78
C TRP A 406 17.70 -17.04 -11.09
N THR A 407 17.71 -17.74 -12.23
CA THR A 407 17.69 -17.11 -13.55
C THR A 407 16.39 -16.31 -13.73
N ARG A 408 15.23 -16.95 -13.51
CA ARG A 408 13.92 -16.28 -13.62
C ARG A 408 13.76 -15.13 -12.65
N LEU A 409 14.21 -15.29 -11.40
CA LEU A 409 14.16 -14.21 -10.42
C LEU A 409 15.05 -13.03 -10.84
N GLY A 410 16.24 -13.30 -11.40
CA GLY A 410 17.12 -12.27 -11.95
C GLY A 410 16.50 -11.51 -13.12
N GLU A 411 15.86 -12.22 -14.06
CA GLU A 411 15.13 -11.62 -15.18
C GLU A 411 13.97 -10.74 -14.70
N TRP A 412 13.20 -11.22 -13.72
CA TRP A 412 12.11 -10.44 -13.13
C TRP A 412 12.62 -9.16 -12.45
N ILE A 413 13.70 -9.26 -11.64
CA ILE A 413 14.29 -8.09 -10.96
C ILE A 413 14.77 -7.05 -11.97
N LYS A 414 15.41 -7.48 -13.08
CA LYS A 414 15.81 -6.58 -14.17
C LYS A 414 14.60 -5.87 -14.79
N GLY A 415 13.55 -6.62 -15.11
CA GLY A 415 12.31 -6.06 -15.64
C GLY A 415 11.66 -5.06 -14.68
N GLU A 416 11.65 -5.37 -13.38
CA GLU A 416 11.08 -4.48 -12.37
C GLU A 416 11.93 -3.23 -12.15
N ALA A 417 13.26 -3.34 -12.10
CA ALA A 417 14.15 -2.19 -12.02
C ALA A 417 13.96 -1.23 -13.22
N ALA A 418 13.78 -1.77 -14.43
CA ALA A 418 13.47 -0.98 -15.61
C ALA A 418 12.11 -0.25 -15.50
N ARG A 419 11.09 -0.89 -14.90
CA ARG A 419 9.80 -0.24 -14.60
C ARG A 419 9.95 0.90 -13.61
N LEU A 420 10.72 0.70 -12.53
CA LEU A 420 10.98 1.74 -11.53
C LEU A 420 11.72 2.94 -12.14
N ALA A 421 12.69 2.69 -13.03
CA ALA A 421 13.40 3.75 -13.74
C ALA A 421 12.49 4.59 -14.65
N GLN A 422 11.34 4.04 -15.07
CA GLN A 422 10.29 4.75 -15.82
C GLN A 422 9.28 5.48 -14.91
N GLY A 423 9.50 5.49 -13.58
CA GLY A 423 8.62 6.13 -12.60
C GLY A 423 7.37 5.32 -12.27
N LEU A 424 7.30 4.04 -12.65
CA LEU A 424 6.20 3.16 -12.25
C LEU A 424 6.37 2.72 -10.79
N ALA A 425 5.25 2.48 -10.09
CA ALA A 425 5.27 2.00 -8.72
C ALA A 425 5.82 0.55 -8.64
N PRO A 426 6.56 0.21 -7.56
CA PRO A 426 7.04 -1.15 -7.32
C PRO A 426 5.88 -2.12 -7.09
N ARG A 427 5.91 -3.26 -7.77
CA ARG A 427 4.97 -4.36 -7.55
C ARG A 427 5.28 -5.08 -6.23
N PRO A 428 4.24 -5.49 -5.48
CA PRO A 428 4.43 -6.25 -4.25
C PRO A 428 5.02 -7.64 -4.54
N VAL A 429 5.93 -8.04 -3.65
CA VAL A 429 6.57 -9.36 -3.63
C VAL A 429 6.26 -10.04 -2.29
N LEU A 430 5.88 -11.31 -2.32
CA LEU A 430 5.62 -12.14 -1.15
C LEU A 430 6.58 -13.32 -1.16
N GLY A 431 7.66 -13.22 -0.38
CA GLY A 431 8.58 -14.34 -0.18
C GLY A 431 7.95 -15.40 0.73
N LEU A 432 7.63 -16.56 0.18
CA LEU A 432 7.09 -17.73 0.87
C LEU A 432 8.23 -18.64 1.33
N ASN A 433 8.12 -19.19 2.54
CA ASN A 433 9.18 -19.98 3.19
C ASN A 433 10.52 -19.22 3.29
N ALA A 434 10.47 -17.89 3.28
CA ALA A 434 11.63 -17.01 3.15
C ALA A 434 12.15 -16.52 4.51
N VAL A 435 12.12 -17.38 5.52
CA VAL A 435 12.54 -17.01 6.89
C VAL A 435 13.59 -17.96 7.40
N HIS A 436 14.62 -17.42 8.05
CA HIS A 436 15.73 -18.14 8.66
C HIS A 436 16.51 -18.99 7.65
N CYS A 437 16.80 -18.42 6.48
CA CYS A 437 17.49 -19.09 5.39
C CYS A 437 18.28 -18.09 4.53
N ASP A 438 19.14 -18.59 3.64
CA ASP A 438 19.95 -17.74 2.76
C ASP A 438 19.10 -16.88 1.81
N PHE A 439 17.91 -17.38 1.45
CA PHE A 439 16.96 -16.63 0.64
C PHE A 439 16.46 -15.37 1.37
N GLU A 440 16.30 -15.39 2.70
CA GLU A 440 15.96 -14.20 3.47
C GLU A 440 17.09 -13.16 3.40
N THR A 441 18.34 -13.60 3.51
CA THR A 441 19.52 -12.73 3.36
C THR A 441 19.56 -12.09 1.98
N PHE A 442 19.27 -12.86 0.93
CA PHE A 442 19.12 -12.34 -0.43
C PHE A 442 18.01 -11.28 -0.53
N LEU A 443 16.81 -11.56 -0.02
CA LEU A 443 15.69 -10.62 -0.06
C LEU A 443 16.04 -9.31 0.64
N ARG A 444 16.61 -9.36 1.85
CA ARG A 444 16.98 -8.17 2.62
C ARG A 444 18.02 -7.29 1.94
N ARG A 445 18.78 -7.84 0.99
CA ARG A 445 19.78 -7.11 0.22
C ARG A 445 19.19 -6.38 -0.99
N HIS A 446 18.28 -7.02 -1.70
CA HIS A 446 17.74 -6.51 -2.97
C HIS A 446 16.35 -5.87 -2.84
N PHE A 447 15.67 -6.09 -1.72
CA PHE A 447 14.30 -5.66 -1.49
C PHE A 447 14.17 -4.88 -0.18
N GLU A 448 13.21 -3.97 -0.16
CA GLU A 448 12.66 -3.39 1.07
C GLU A 448 11.73 -4.41 1.71
N VAL A 449 12.24 -5.15 2.70
CA VAL A 449 11.55 -6.27 3.33
C VAL A 449 10.89 -5.88 4.64
N THR A 450 9.63 -6.24 4.80
CA THR A 450 8.96 -6.22 6.11
C THR A 450 9.30 -7.49 6.89
N LEU A 451 10.00 -7.32 8.02
CA LEU A 451 10.37 -8.43 8.90
C LEU A 451 9.18 -8.88 9.75
N ALA A 452 8.58 -10.00 9.38
CA ALA A 452 7.51 -10.66 10.15
C ALA A 452 8.07 -11.79 11.04
N PRO A 453 7.36 -12.18 12.12
CA PRO A 453 7.75 -13.33 12.93
C PRO A 453 7.95 -14.60 12.09
N ALA A 454 8.87 -15.48 12.52
CA ALA A 454 9.17 -16.73 11.81
C ALA A 454 7.96 -17.66 11.62
N THR A 455 6.98 -17.54 12.52
CA THR A 455 5.70 -18.25 12.43
C THR A 455 4.94 -17.91 11.16
N THR A 456 5.07 -16.71 10.59
CA THR A 456 4.34 -16.37 9.35
C THR A 456 4.88 -17.08 8.13
N ARG A 457 6.15 -17.51 8.14
CA ARG A 457 6.89 -18.04 6.96
C ARG A 457 6.99 -17.05 5.78
N LEU A 458 6.58 -15.80 5.97
CA LEU A 458 6.48 -14.82 4.89
C LEU A 458 7.46 -13.66 5.05
N ARG A 459 7.86 -13.12 3.90
CA ARG A 459 8.58 -11.85 3.76
C ARG A 459 7.90 -10.99 2.71
N PRO A 460 6.95 -10.12 3.11
CA PRO A 460 6.46 -9.07 2.23
C PRO A 460 7.60 -8.14 1.86
N ALA A 461 7.70 -7.79 0.59
CA ALA A 461 8.84 -7.09 0.05
C ALA A 461 8.44 -6.24 -1.17
N ARG A 462 9.24 -5.23 -1.46
CA ARG A 462 9.24 -4.47 -2.72
C ARG A 462 10.66 -4.31 -3.20
N LEU A 463 10.89 -4.26 -4.51
CA LEU A 463 12.25 -4.10 -5.02
C LEU A 463 12.83 -2.77 -4.51
N ALA A 464 14.01 -2.83 -3.90
CA ALA A 464 14.63 -1.63 -3.34
C ALA A 464 15.06 -0.67 -4.46
N PRO A 465 14.93 0.66 -4.26
CA PRO A 465 15.53 1.64 -5.16
C PRO A 465 17.03 1.35 -5.32
N GLY A 466 17.49 1.23 -6.57
CA GLY A 466 18.90 0.92 -6.83
C GLY A 466 19.32 -0.52 -6.48
N ALA A 467 18.40 -1.49 -6.44
CA ALA A 467 18.73 -2.91 -6.23
C ALA A 467 19.78 -3.49 -7.21
N LEU A 468 19.97 -2.83 -8.37
CA LEU A 468 20.97 -3.15 -9.39
C LEU A 468 22.10 -2.12 -9.49
N ALA A 469 22.15 -1.11 -8.62
CA ALA A 469 23.16 -0.06 -8.66
C ALA A 469 24.57 -0.58 -8.35
N SER A 470 25.57 0.20 -8.76
CA SER A 470 26.97 0.00 -8.39
C SER A 470 27.15 0.11 -6.87
N GLU A 471 27.94 -0.78 -6.29
CA GLU A 471 28.16 -0.87 -4.84
C GLU A 471 29.62 -0.56 -4.49
N ALA A 472 29.83 0.42 -3.61
CA ALA A 472 31.14 0.68 -3.03
C ALA A 472 31.40 -0.30 -1.87
N LEU A 473 32.35 -1.22 -2.06
CA LEU A 473 32.62 -2.31 -1.12
C LEU A 473 33.64 -1.95 -0.05
N LEU A 474 34.36 -0.82 -0.20
CA LEU A 474 35.54 -0.50 0.58
C LEU A 474 35.31 -0.54 2.09
N GLU A 475 34.17 -0.07 2.58
CA GLU A 475 33.82 -0.10 4.02
C GLU A 475 33.46 -1.49 4.53
N ALA A 476 32.92 -2.35 3.66
CA ALA A 476 32.48 -3.70 4.01
C ALA A 476 33.62 -4.75 3.97
N LEU A 477 34.79 -4.40 3.43
CA LEU A 477 35.96 -5.28 3.36
C LEU A 477 36.61 -5.51 4.74
N THR A 478 37.15 -6.70 4.97
CA THR A 478 37.92 -7.03 6.17
C THR A 478 39.42 -6.83 5.89
N PRO A 479 40.17 -6.09 6.75
CA PRO A 479 41.62 -6.00 6.62
C PRO A 479 42.29 -7.37 6.83
N GLY A 480 43.21 -7.72 5.94
CA GLY A 480 44.10 -8.86 6.14
C GLY A 480 45.44 -8.49 6.78
N PRO A 481 46.34 -9.46 7.02
CA PRO A 481 47.61 -9.23 7.69
C PRO A 481 48.49 -8.16 7.02
N ALA A 482 48.48 -8.10 5.69
CA ALA A 482 49.26 -7.17 4.87
C ALA A 482 48.53 -5.85 4.57
N GLY A 483 47.39 -5.60 5.23
CA GLY A 483 46.62 -4.36 5.08
C GLY A 483 46.34 -3.67 6.41
N ARG A 484 46.16 -2.35 6.34
CA ARG A 484 45.69 -1.53 7.47
C ARG A 484 44.62 -0.57 6.97
N ARG A 485 43.48 -0.53 7.65
CA ARG A 485 42.42 0.44 7.34
C ARG A 485 42.77 1.79 7.96
N ARG A 486 42.71 2.87 7.17
CA ARG A 486 42.98 4.23 7.61
C ARG A 486 42.12 5.22 6.84
N ASP A 487 41.40 6.11 7.52
CA ASP A 487 40.64 7.21 6.90
C ASP A 487 39.73 6.79 5.71
N GLY A 488 39.11 5.62 5.79
CA GLY A 488 38.23 5.09 4.74
C GLY A 488 38.96 4.34 3.61
N THR A 489 40.29 4.29 3.58
CA THR A 489 41.11 3.55 2.60
C THR A 489 41.83 2.35 3.23
N PHE A 490 42.52 1.55 2.40
CA PHE A 490 43.43 0.50 2.87
C PHE A 490 44.88 0.79 2.47
N ASP A 491 45.75 0.91 3.46
CA ASP A 491 47.20 0.93 3.25
C ASP A 491 47.69 -0.50 2.97
N ILE A 492 48.52 -0.64 1.93
CA ILE A 492 49.27 -1.86 1.62
C ILE A 492 50.56 -1.82 2.43
N VAL A 493 50.77 -2.81 3.30
CA VAL A 493 51.91 -2.83 4.22
C VAL A 493 53.11 -3.52 3.56
N LYS A 494 54.18 -2.77 3.36
CA LYS A 494 55.45 -3.31 2.87
C LYS A 494 56.11 -4.21 3.92
N GLY A 495 56.70 -5.32 3.46
CA GLY A 495 57.38 -6.32 4.29
C GLY A 495 56.46 -7.41 4.84
N GLU A 496 55.14 -7.27 4.67
CA GLU A 496 54.14 -8.25 5.11
C GLU A 496 53.58 -8.98 3.89
N GLU A 497 53.77 -10.30 3.83
CA GLU A 497 53.16 -11.17 2.83
C GLU A 497 51.78 -11.62 3.31
N GLY A 498 50.75 -11.48 2.47
CA GLY A 498 49.39 -11.87 2.82
C GLY A 498 48.31 -11.02 2.17
N TYR A 499 47.06 -11.22 2.60
CA TYR A 499 45.95 -10.40 2.15
C TYR A 499 46.05 -8.98 2.69
N VAL A 500 45.92 -7.99 1.80
CA VAL A 500 45.65 -6.59 2.13
C VAL A 500 44.23 -6.47 2.64
N PHE A 501 43.27 -7.03 1.91
CA PHE A 501 41.88 -7.14 2.32
C PHE A 501 41.24 -8.40 1.74
N TYR A 502 40.11 -8.78 2.31
CA TYR A 502 39.24 -9.84 1.82
C TYR A 502 37.78 -9.57 2.20
N GLY A 503 36.82 -10.22 1.53
CA GLY A 503 35.39 -9.94 1.69
C GLY A 503 34.86 -8.91 0.68
N PRO A 504 33.76 -8.22 1.01
CA PRO A 504 32.69 -8.76 1.82
C PRO A 504 32.16 -10.07 1.20
N TYR A 505 31.42 -10.84 1.98
CA TYR A 505 30.84 -12.10 1.55
C TYR A 505 29.44 -11.87 0.94
N LEU A 506 29.34 -11.86 -0.39
CA LEU A 506 28.14 -11.39 -1.11
C LEU A 506 27.40 -12.48 -1.90
N LYS A 507 26.07 -12.49 -1.81
CA LYS A 507 25.19 -13.19 -2.76
C LYS A 507 24.71 -12.19 -3.80
N ARG A 508 25.18 -12.32 -5.05
CA ARG A 508 24.88 -11.40 -6.17
C ARG A 508 24.07 -12.14 -7.24
N LEU A 509 23.19 -11.40 -7.91
CA LEU A 509 22.39 -11.92 -9.02
C LEU A 509 23.28 -12.50 -10.15
N PRO A 510 22.84 -13.52 -10.89
CA PRO A 510 23.64 -14.10 -11.96
C PRO A 510 23.87 -13.12 -13.12
N GLY A 511 24.87 -13.40 -13.97
CA GLY A 511 25.22 -12.63 -15.17
C GLY A 511 26.53 -11.85 -15.06
N ALA A 512 26.74 -10.93 -16.00
CA ALA A 512 27.99 -10.20 -16.17
C ALA A 512 28.19 -9.12 -15.10
N HIS A 513 29.36 -9.11 -14.49
CA HIS A 513 29.77 -8.18 -13.44
C HIS A 513 31.11 -7.55 -13.77
N ARG A 514 31.33 -6.37 -13.19
CA ARG A 514 32.59 -5.64 -13.28
C ARG A 514 33.01 -5.14 -11.91
N LEU A 515 34.25 -5.44 -11.54
CA LEU A 515 34.90 -4.91 -10.34
C LEU A 515 35.93 -3.87 -10.73
N HIS A 516 35.82 -2.68 -10.17
CA HIS A 516 36.82 -1.62 -10.26
C HIS A 516 37.57 -1.47 -8.94
N VAL A 517 38.90 -1.46 -9.01
CA VAL A 517 39.76 -1.16 -7.86
C VAL A 517 40.69 -0.03 -8.20
N ASP A 518 40.54 1.08 -7.48
CA ASP A 518 41.46 2.22 -7.56
C ASP A 518 42.51 2.09 -6.48
N LEU A 519 43.76 1.99 -6.91
CA LEU A 519 44.89 1.82 -6.01
C LEU A 519 46.10 2.61 -6.47
N ARG A 520 46.93 2.98 -5.52
CA ARG A 520 48.21 3.66 -5.71
C ARG A 520 49.30 2.74 -5.17
N ILE A 521 50.25 2.37 -6.02
CA ILE A 521 51.40 1.55 -5.61
C ILE A 521 52.59 2.45 -5.37
N ASP A 522 53.12 2.38 -4.16
CA ASP A 522 54.39 2.95 -3.74
C ASP A 522 55.48 1.87 -3.69
N GLY A 523 56.73 2.27 -3.83
CA GLY A 523 57.86 1.37 -3.61
C GLY A 523 59.12 1.73 -4.38
N PRO A 524 60.28 1.17 -3.99
CA PRO A 524 61.56 1.44 -4.63
C PRO A 524 61.71 0.71 -5.98
N ARG A 525 62.46 1.29 -6.93
CA ARG A 525 62.90 0.59 -8.17
C ARG A 525 63.65 -0.70 -7.78
N LEU A 526 63.07 -1.86 -8.02
CA LEU A 526 63.78 -3.14 -7.91
C LEU A 526 64.84 -3.22 -9.03
N MET A 527 66.11 -3.01 -8.68
CA MET A 527 67.22 -3.37 -9.57
C MET A 527 67.45 -4.89 -9.50
N GLY A 528 67.27 -5.58 -10.63
CA GLY A 528 67.80 -6.94 -10.82
C GLY A 528 66.82 -8.12 -10.74
N ARG A 529 65.51 -7.91 -10.56
CA ARG A 529 64.50 -8.97 -10.72
C ARG A 529 63.69 -8.80 -12.01
N ARG A 530 63.19 -9.92 -12.56
CA ARG A 530 62.42 -9.93 -13.81
C ARG A 530 61.18 -9.04 -13.66
N ARG A 531 60.88 -8.28 -14.71
CA ARG A 531 59.75 -7.34 -14.82
C ARG A 531 58.37 -8.01 -14.65
N ASP A 532 58.32 -9.35 -14.59
CA ASP A 532 57.13 -10.19 -14.56
C ASP A 532 56.73 -10.69 -13.16
N GLU A 533 57.44 -10.32 -12.09
CA GLU A 533 57.04 -10.67 -10.72
C GLU A 533 55.78 -9.86 -10.30
N ARG A 534 54.68 -10.59 -10.04
CA ARG A 534 53.39 -10.02 -9.61
C ARG A 534 53.49 -9.59 -8.14
N ALA A 535 53.49 -8.29 -7.89
CA ALA A 535 53.62 -7.74 -6.53
C ALA A 535 52.30 -7.85 -5.74
N LEU A 536 51.18 -7.72 -6.44
CA LEU A 536 49.84 -7.89 -5.89
C LEU A 536 49.02 -8.84 -6.78
N VAL A 537 48.03 -9.51 -6.20
CA VAL A 537 47.05 -10.34 -6.93
C VAL A 537 45.66 -9.96 -6.46
N LEU A 538 44.84 -9.45 -7.38
CA LEU A 538 43.43 -9.15 -7.14
C LEU A 538 42.58 -10.30 -7.64
N GLU A 539 41.70 -10.83 -6.79
CA GLU A 539 40.85 -11.98 -7.11
C GLU A 539 39.40 -11.72 -6.74
N VAL A 540 38.52 -12.27 -7.57
CA VAL A 540 37.09 -12.42 -7.29
C VAL A 540 36.79 -13.92 -7.26
N CYS A 541 36.38 -14.44 -6.11
CA CYS A 541 36.18 -15.87 -5.91
C CYS A 541 34.94 -16.18 -5.07
N ALA A 542 34.48 -17.42 -5.09
CA ALA A 542 33.54 -17.96 -4.11
C ALA A 542 34.04 -19.33 -3.66
N GLY A 543 34.45 -19.43 -2.40
CA GLY A 543 35.12 -20.62 -1.88
C GLY A 543 36.44 -20.88 -2.63
N GLU A 544 36.53 -22.04 -3.29
CA GLU A 544 37.70 -22.43 -4.09
C GLU A 544 37.61 -22.00 -5.57
N GLN A 545 36.43 -21.56 -6.03
CA GLN A 545 36.23 -21.15 -7.41
C GLN A 545 36.64 -19.69 -7.62
N VAL A 546 37.59 -19.45 -8.52
CA VAL A 546 38.01 -18.10 -8.95
C VAL A 546 37.27 -17.72 -10.23
N PHE A 547 36.55 -16.59 -10.20
CA PHE A 547 35.82 -16.06 -11.35
C PHE A 547 36.66 -15.10 -12.18
N ALA A 548 37.51 -14.31 -11.53
CA ALA A 548 38.49 -13.45 -12.18
C ALA A 548 39.72 -13.25 -11.29
N THR A 549 40.88 -13.09 -11.92
CA THR A 549 42.15 -12.81 -11.25
C THR A 549 42.99 -11.89 -12.13
N GLU A 550 43.63 -10.90 -11.52
CA GLU A 550 44.60 -10.03 -12.19
C GLU A 550 45.85 -9.92 -11.32
N GLY A 551 47.00 -10.23 -11.93
CA GLY A 551 48.31 -10.04 -11.32
C GLY A 551 48.83 -8.64 -11.62
N LEU A 552 49.08 -7.84 -10.59
CA LEU A 552 49.61 -6.49 -10.74
C LEU A 552 51.13 -6.52 -10.63
N ALA A 553 51.79 -6.35 -11.77
CA ALA A 553 53.22 -6.11 -11.83
C ALA A 553 53.58 -4.79 -11.14
N PHE A 554 54.82 -4.70 -10.66
CA PHE A 554 55.33 -3.54 -9.95
C PHE A 554 55.44 -2.31 -10.88
N HIS A 555 54.47 -1.41 -10.79
CA HIS A 555 54.46 -0.12 -11.47
C HIS A 555 54.04 0.99 -10.51
N ARG A 556 54.97 1.90 -10.20
CA ARG A 556 54.70 3.03 -9.32
C ARG A 556 53.71 3.99 -9.96
N GLY A 557 52.70 4.39 -9.20
CA GLY A 557 51.68 5.34 -9.64
C GLY A 557 50.27 4.91 -9.27
N GLU A 558 49.31 5.72 -9.70
CA GLU A 558 47.88 5.42 -9.57
C GLU A 558 47.45 4.50 -10.70
N ARG A 559 46.59 3.52 -10.36
CA ARG A 559 46.07 2.54 -11.29
C ARG A 559 44.63 2.23 -10.94
N ARG A 560 43.77 2.22 -11.96
CA ARG A 560 42.45 1.59 -11.92
C ARG A 560 42.57 0.20 -12.52
N VAL A 561 42.23 -0.82 -11.74
CA VAL A 561 42.17 -2.21 -12.19
C VAL A 561 40.71 -2.57 -12.40
N THR A 562 40.42 -3.21 -13.52
CA THR A 562 39.07 -3.65 -13.86
C THR A 562 39.07 -5.14 -14.12
N LEU A 563 38.22 -5.88 -13.39
CA LEU A 563 37.98 -7.30 -13.60
C LEU A 563 36.55 -7.47 -14.10
N GLU A 564 36.39 -8.10 -15.26
CA GLU A 564 35.09 -8.53 -15.77
C GLU A 564 34.93 -10.04 -15.52
N PHE A 565 33.75 -10.45 -15.06
CA PHE A 565 33.48 -11.83 -14.74
C PHE A 565 31.98 -12.14 -14.82
N ASP A 566 31.66 -13.40 -15.11
CA ASP A 566 30.27 -13.89 -15.12
C ASP A 566 30.00 -14.73 -13.87
N LEU A 567 28.89 -14.40 -13.20
CA LEU A 567 28.39 -15.21 -12.09
C LEU A 567 27.31 -16.18 -12.59
N PRO A 568 27.49 -17.50 -12.40
CA PRO A 568 26.48 -18.46 -12.79
C PRO A 568 25.33 -18.49 -11.77
N ALA A 569 24.17 -19.00 -12.17
CA ALA A 569 23.01 -19.12 -11.28
C ALA A 569 23.26 -19.97 -10.03
N GLN A 570 24.18 -20.94 -10.10
CA GLN A 570 24.54 -21.78 -8.95
C GLN A 570 25.18 -20.98 -7.80
N HIS A 571 25.71 -19.78 -8.06
CA HIS A 571 26.28 -18.89 -7.04
C HIS A 571 25.28 -18.54 -5.91
N LEU A 572 23.99 -18.50 -6.25
CA LEU A 572 22.93 -18.18 -5.32
C LEU A 572 22.31 -19.40 -4.63
N ALA A 573 22.73 -20.62 -4.99
CA ALA A 573 22.27 -21.82 -4.29
C ALA A 573 22.60 -21.71 -2.78
N PRO A 574 21.75 -22.26 -1.89
CA PRO A 574 21.96 -22.17 -0.43
C PRO A 574 23.34 -22.66 0.01
N ALA A 575 23.80 -23.78 -0.54
CA ALA A 575 25.10 -24.37 -0.20
C ALA A 575 26.30 -23.68 -0.89
N ALA A 576 26.07 -22.78 -1.85
CA ALA A 576 27.17 -22.16 -2.58
C ALA A 576 27.90 -21.14 -1.68
N PRO A 577 29.23 -21.08 -1.73
CA PRO A 577 29.97 -20.06 -1.00
C PRO A 577 29.60 -18.65 -1.49
N PRO A 578 29.61 -17.64 -0.63
CA PRO A 578 29.41 -16.26 -1.03
C PRO A 578 30.59 -15.73 -1.86
N LEU A 579 30.32 -14.73 -2.69
CA LEU A 579 31.31 -14.03 -3.50
C LEU A 579 32.21 -13.24 -2.57
N GLU A 580 33.49 -13.20 -2.89
CA GLU A 580 34.51 -12.54 -2.10
C GLU A 580 35.50 -11.85 -3.03
N VAL A 581 35.89 -10.63 -2.65
CA VAL A 581 36.95 -9.89 -3.31
C VAL A 581 38.17 -9.92 -2.41
N ARG A 582 39.32 -10.35 -2.94
CA ARG A 582 40.57 -10.43 -2.16
C ARG A 582 41.68 -9.73 -2.91
N LEU A 583 42.51 -8.98 -2.18
CA LEU A 583 43.76 -8.44 -2.69
C LEU A 583 44.90 -9.02 -1.87
N TRP A 584 45.78 -9.78 -2.50
CA TRP A 584 46.95 -10.39 -1.88
C TRP A 584 48.23 -9.64 -2.27
N SER A 585 49.20 -9.57 -1.36
CA SER A 585 50.49 -8.88 -1.51
C SER A 585 51.65 -9.80 -1.18
N GLN A 586 52.73 -9.73 -1.97
CA GLN A 586 54.02 -10.37 -1.68
C GLN A 586 54.86 -9.62 -0.63
N GLY A 587 54.36 -8.51 -0.09
CA GLY A 587 55.11 -7.63 0.81
C GLY A 587 56.20 -6.79 0.13
N LEU A 588 56.27 -6.80 -1.21
CA LEU A 588 57.32 -6.11 -1.98
C LEU A 588 57.06 -4.62 -2.20
N CYS A 589 55.81 -4.18 -2.07
CA CYS A 589 55.39 -2.79 -2.28
C CYS A 589 54.57 -2.27 -1.08
N ASP A 590 54.55 -0.95 -0.93
CA ASP A 590 53.56 -0.20 -0.15
C ASP A 590 52.55 0.45 -1.10
N GLY A 591 51.52 1.08 -0.56
CA GLY A 591 50.50 1.72 -1.37
C GLY A 591 49.20 1.94 -0.63
N GLU A 592 48.18 2.30 -1.39
CA GLU A 592 46.87 2.65 -0.87
C GLU A 592 45.77 2.17 -1.84
N VAL A 593 44.71 1.57 -1.32
CA VAL A 593 43.48 1.23 -2.06
C VAL A 593 42.39 2.22 -1.66
N ARG A 594 41.90 2.98 -2.63
CA ARG A 594 41.00 4.13 -2.44
C ARG A 594 39.56 3.85 -2.82
N ALA A 595 39.32 2.89 -3.70
CA ALA A 595 37.99 2.47 -4.08
C ALA A 595 37.98 1.00 -4.47
N VAL A 596 36.91 0.31 -4.09
CA VAL A 596 36.54 -1.01 -4.59
C VAL A 596 35.06 -0.93 -4.93
N ILE A 597 34.72 -0.95 -6.21
CA ILE A 597 33.35 -0.75 -6.70
C ILE A 597 32.95 -1.98 -7.50
N LEU A 598 31.83 -2.58 -7.14
CA LEU A 598 31.24 -3.71 -7.85
C LEU A 598 29.95 -3.27 -8.55
N GLU A 599 29.89 -3.45 -9.86
CA GLU A 599 28.72 -3.14 -10.68
C GLU A 599 28.31 -4.33 -11.54
N ARG A 600 27.08 -4.29 -12.05
CA ARG A 600 26.64 -5.20 -13.09
C ARG A 600 27.05 -4.62 -14.44
N ALA A 601 27.61 -5.45 -15.31
CA ALA A 601 28.02 -5.03 -16.65
C ALA A 601 26.84 -5.02 -17.64
N ASP A 602 25.71 -5.62 -17.26
CA ASP A 602 24.50 -5.80 -18.07
C ASP A 602 23.28 -4.99 -17.58
N ALA A 603 23.49 -4.05 -16.64
CA ALA A 603 22.45 -3.24 -16.02
C ALA A 603 22.25 -1.89 -16.70
#